data_AF-A0A418VFT3-F1
#
_entry.id   AF-A0A418VFT3-F1
#
_cell.length_a   1.000
_cell.length_b   1.000
_cell.length_c   1.000
_cell.angle_alpha   90.00
_cell.angle_beta   90.00
_cell.angle_gamma   90.00
#
_symmetry.space_group_name_H-M   'P 1'
#
loop_
_entity.id
_entity.type
_entity.pdbx_description
1 polymer ?
#
loop_
_entity_poly.entity_id
_entity_poly.type
_entity_poly.pdbx_seq_one_letter_code
_entity_poly.pdbx_strand_id
1 'polypeptide(L)'
;MKLPSLAAPCAFDAFLSSANPGELIRTFPRETALEQTRFAQVALATGEMARMTQAAKLLEVVPTPPARGVRMMLHAQMGDYLQVALEDTSPTGHSPLELEDACYASSAHAVMETQLGNYESALCHLAVAAALGRAVGLHNRVSMLEIEKERMLMLQGKPRPEELQRLMTAPMSARRLAWGRRTWAESLMALGDYPGALRVLGLPTIDGERDRSLRRFLHALLNLPIQGLGPLGDSADYDLLARAIVEPCRDAWPALRRIKGEPQSEYARQREALHLLGTPGGVGEAAHVMGQQRPPRGDQSLMFDLFWLHALTEGHAHPDPSALISSLVSAPLRLRETRSVLQDASRFLRETLVLISLSDLPKELHFGMNFVPLLTGGEVLDRGQRHRLPGRIGRLLTLEGAGIVQLAPAREEKRRYANRLQEIGVLSPLNMGRVIARARQLEQCFAQAGDAGNAALWQQARARATQLLTRDVRQMLENSG
;
A
#
# COMPACT_ATOMS: atom_id res chain seq x y z
N MET A 1 17.69 33.77 23.77
CA MET A 1 18.32 32.85 22.80
C MET A 1 19.13 33.70 21.84
N LYS A 2 20.44 33.42 21.65
CA LYS A 2 21.26 34.19 20.69
C LYS A 2 21.01 33.63 19.29
N LEU A 3 20.60 34.46 18.34
CA LEU A 3 20.37 34.03 16.95
C LEU A 3 21.71 33.73 16.25
N PRO A 4 21.75 32.73 15.36
CA PRO A 4 22.91 32.49 14.51
C PRO A 4 23.07 33.62 13.49
N SER A 5 24.18 33.61 12.74
CA SER A 5 24.30 34.47 11.56
C SER A 5 23.20 34.12 10.54
N LEU A 6 22.26 35.04 10.33
CA LEU A 6 21.13 34.85 9.39
C LEU A 6 21.58 34.82 7.93
N ALA A 7 22.75 35.42 7.64
CA ALA A 7 23.35 35.47 6.32
C ALA A 7 24.13 34.19 5.96
N ALA A 8 24.37 33.29 6.91
CA ALA A 8 25.07 32.03 6.67
C ALA A 8 24.04 30.88 6.60
N PRO A 9 23.72 30.34 5.40
CA PRO A 9 22.69 29.31 5.23
C PRO A 9 22.91 28.09 6.15
N CYS A 10 24.15 27.60 6.22
CA CYS A 10 24.52 26.45 7.04
C CYS A 10 24.27 26.65 8.55
N ALA A 11 24.55 27.85 9.08
CA ALA A 11 24.34 28.17 10.49
C ALA A 11 22.84 28.23 10.82
N PHE A 12 22.05 28.80 9.91
CA PHE A 12 20.61 28.88 10.07
C PHE A 12 19.93 27.51 9.95
N ASP A 13 20.36 26.65 9.02
CA ASP A 13 19.88 25.27 8.87
C ASP A 13 20.13 24.43 10.14
N ALA A 14 21.33 24.53 10.71
CA ALA A 14 21.67 23.88 11.97
C ALA A 14 20.80 24.39 13.14
N PHE A 15 20.61 25.72 13.22
CA PHE A 15 19.77 26.34 14.24
C PHE A 15 18.32 25.87 14.14
N LEU A 16 17.71 25.95 12.95
CA LEU A 16 16.32 25.56 12.72
C LEU A 16 16.08 24.08 13.04
N SER A 17 17.07 23.21 12.76
CA SER A 17 16.97 21.79 13.07
C SER A 17 17.07 21.46 14.58
N SER A 18 17.69 22.35 15.37
CA SER A 18 17.87 22.16 16.82
C SER A 18 16.79 22.81 17.68
N ALA A 19 16.08 23.80 17.12
CA ALA A 19 15.11 24.60 17.85
C ALA A 19 13.67 24.09 17.70
N ASN A 20 12.78 24.51 18.60
CA ASN A 20 11.33 24.28 18.50
C ASN A 20 10.69 25.37 17.60
N PRO A 21 10.21 25.03 16.38
CA PRO A 21 9.65 26.04 15.47
C PRO A 21 8.43 26.77 16.04
N GLY A 22 7.62 26.10 16.86
CA GLY A 22 6.41 26.67 17.46
C GLY A 22 6.69 27.75 18.52
N GLU A 23 7.85 27.68 19.18
CA GLU A 23 8.31 28.73 20.09
C GLU A 23 9.02 29.85 19.32
N LEU A 24 9.86 29.49 18.35
CA LEU A 24 10.58 30.44 17.51
C LEU A 24 9.63 31.38 16.77
N ILE A 25 8.56 30.86 16.16
CA ILE A 25 7.65 31.67 15.33
C ILE A 25 7.03 32.87 16.08
N ARG A 26 6.92 32.78 17.41
CA ARG A 26 6.33 33.81 18.27
C ARG A 26 7.30 34.95 18.58
N THR A 27 8.60 34.66 18.55
CA THR A 27 9.65 35.56 19.05
C THR A 27 10.67 35.96 17.97
N PHE A 28 10.61 35.37 16.79
CA PHE A 28 11.56 35.65 15.71
C PHE A 28 11.41 37.09 15.15
N PRO A 29 12.51 37.86 15.03
CA PRO A 29 12.48 39.24 14.52
C PRO A 29 12.06 39.31 13.04
N ARG A 30 11.58 40.47 12.59
CA ARG A 30 10.99 40.67 11.25
C ARG A 30 11.26 42.07 10.67
N GLU A 31 12.29 42.73 11.14
CA GLU A 31 12.56 44.14 10.83
C GLU A 31 13.25 44.27 9.46
N THR A 32 14.11 43.31 9.14
CA THR A 32 14.86 43.27 7.87
C THR A 32 14.29 42.25 6.88
N ALA A 33 14.55 42.44 5.59
CA ALA A 33 14.15 41.52 4.52
C ALA A 33 14.66 40.08 4.75
N LEU A 34 15.90 39.93 5.23
CA LEU A 34 16.47 38.62 5.55
C LEU A 34 15.78 37.99 6.77
N GLU A 35 15.50 38.76 7.82
CA GLU A 35 14.75 38.27 8.98
C GLU A 35 13.33 37.81 8.60
N GLN A 36 12.64 38.54 7.73
CA GLN A 36 11.33 38.15 7.20
C GLN A 36 11.41 36.82 6.43
N THR A 37 12.47 36.62 5.65
CA THR A 37 12.73 35.35 4.93
C THR A 37 13.02 34.20 5.89
N ARG A 38 13.84 34.43 6.92
CA ARG A 38 14.13 33.43 7.96
C ARG A 38 12.90 33.10 8.80
N PHE A 39 12.08 34.10 9.12
CA PHE A 39 10.77 33.90 9.75
C PHE A 39 9.87 33.01 8.90
N ALA A 40 9.83 33.21 7.59
CA ALA A 40 9.07 32.37 6.67
C ALA A 40 9.58 30.91 6.63
N GLN A 41 10.89 30.67 6.74
CA GLN A 41 11.44 29.32 6.91
C GLN A 41 11.04 28.68 8.24
N VAL A 42 10.96 29.45 9.33
CA VAL A 42 10.41 28.97 10.61
C VAL A 42 8.92 28.62 10.45
N ALA A 43 8.15 29.44 9.73
CA ALA A 43 6.73 29.18 9.47
C ALA A 43 6.53 27.89 8.65
N LEU A 44 7.36 27.68 7.63
CA LEU A 44 7.40 26.43 6.87
C LEU A 44 7.68 25.23 7.79
N ALA A 45 8.60 25.39 8.74
CA ALA A 45 8.93 24.35 9.70
C ALA A 45 7.81 24.07 10.71
N THR A 46 6.87 24.98 10.99
CA THR A 46 5.72 24.65 11.86
C THR A 46 4.73 23.74 11.15
N GLY A 47 4.53 23.92 9.83
CA GLY A 47 3.51 23.22 9.05
C GLY A 47 2.08 23.70 9.32
N GLU A 48 1.91 24.81 10.05
CA GLU A 48 0.60 25.41 10.31
C GLU A 48 0.14 26.21 9.08
N MET A 49 -0.97 25.81 8.46
CA MET A 49 -1.49 26.43 7.23
C MET A 49 -1.61 27.96 7.35
N ALA A 50 -2.22 28.47 8.42
CA ALA A 50 -2.39 29.91 8.65
C ALA A 50 -1.04 30.66 8.72
N ARG A 51 -0.01 30.06 9.32
CA ARG A 51 1.34 30.65 9.40
C ARG A 51 2.03 30.64 8.05
N MET A 52 1.89 29.55 7.30
CA MET A 52 2.46 29.45 5.95
C MET A 52 1.83 30.47 5.01
N THR A 53 0.51 30.67 5.06
CA THR A 53 -0.18 31.70 4.26
C THR A 53 0.28 33.11 4.63
N GLN A 54 0.43 33.41 5.92
CA GLN A 54 0.95 34.70 6.38
C GLN A 54 2.39 34.93 5.89
N ALA A 55 3.23 33.91 5.98
CA ALA A 55 4.62 33.98 5.53
C ALA A 55 4.72 34.15 4.01
N ALA A 56 3.90 33.46 3.22
CA ALA A 56 3.91 33.58 1.76
C ALA A 56 3.58 35.01 1.31
N LYS A 57 2.53 35.61 1.89
CA LYS A 57 2.16 37.02 1.64
C LYS A 57 3.26 38.01 2.01
N LEU A 58 3.93 37.77 3.14
CA LEU A 58 5.04 38.62 3.58
C LEU A 58 6.18 38.63 2.55
N LEU A 59 6.44 37.50 1.89
CA LEU A 59 7.53 37.37 0.92
C LEU A 59 7.19 37.89 -0.49
N GLU A 60 5.94 38.25 -0.80
CA GLU A 60 5.56 38.82 -2.10
C GLU A 60 6.31 40.12 -2.41
N VAL A 61 6.65 40.89 -1.37
CA VAL A 61 7.31 42.20 -1.48
C VAL A 61 8.80 42.15 -1.13
N VAL A 62 9.36 40.97 -0.87
CA VAL A 62 10.76 40.78 -0.47
C VAL A 62 11.57 40.29 -1.68
N PRO A 63 12.38 41.14 -2.34
CA PRO A 63 13.05 40.76 -3.58
C PRO A 63 14.39 40.06 -3.37
N THR A 64 14.86 39.91 -2.13
CA THR A 64 16.22 39.43 -1.86
C THR A 64 16.28 37.91 -1.64
N PRO A 65 17.30 37.22 -2.17
CA PRO A 65 17.54 35.82 -1.86
C PRO A 65 17.64 35.58 -0.33
N PRO A 66 17.10 34.47 0.21
CA PRO A 66 16.42 33.36 -0.47
C PRO A 66 14.88 33.45 -0.48
N ALA A 67 14.29 34.65 -0.54
CA ALA A 67 12.85 34.84 -0.38
C ALA A 67 12.01 34.12 -1.43
N ARG A 68 12.46 34.10 -2.69
CA ARG A 68 11.72 33.51 -3.81
C ARG A 68 11.57 32.00 -3.63
N GLY A 69 12.66 31.28 -3.43
CA GLY A 69 12.65 29.84 -3.21
C GLY A 69 11.83 29.44 -1.98
N VAL A 70 11.94 30.21 -0.89
CA VAL A 70 11.14 29.96 0.33
C VAL A 70 9.65 30.20 0.08
N ARG A 71 9.29 31.25 -0.67
CA ARG A 71 7.89 31.51 -1.08
C ARG A 71 7.35 30.37 -1.94
N MET A 72 8.09 29.92 -2.96
CA MET A 72 7.69 28.76 -3.77
C MET A 72 7.47 27.51 -2.90
N MET A 73 8.37 27.24 -1.96
CA MET A 73 8.23 26.08 -1.06
C MET A 73 6.99 26.19 -0.17
N LEU A 74 6.63 27.39 0.28
CA LEU A 74 5.38 27.64 1.02
C LEU A 74 4.17 27.34 0.12
N HIS A 75 4.11 27.88 -1.10
CA HIS A 75 3.02 27.58 -2.05
C HIS A 75 2.90 26.06 -2.32
N ALA A 76 4.02 25.38 -2.53
CA ALA A 76 4.04 23.93 -2.72
C ALA A 76 3.46 23.17 -1.51
N GLN A 77 3.81 23.56 -0.27
CA GLN A 77 3.24 22.92 0.94
C GLN A 77 1.76 23.25 1.16
N MET A 78 1.28 24.38 0.65
CA MET A 78 -0.13 24.78 0.69
C MET A 78 -0.97 24.15 -0.43
N GLY A 79 -0.33 23.46 -1.39
CA GLY A 79 -1.00 22.89 -2.57
C GLY A 79 -1.25 23.89 -3.70
N ASP A 80 -0.64 25.06 -3.65
CA ASP A 80 -0.77 26.12 -4.67
C ASP A 80 0.28 25.94 -5.77
N TYR A 81 0.13 24.86 -6.54
CA TYR A 81 1.11 24.43 -7.54
C TYR A 81 1.19 25.37 -8.74
N LEU A 82 0.15 26.15 -9.03
CA LEU A 82 0.17 27.11 -10.12
C LEU A 82 1.24 28.19 -9.87
N GLN A 83 1.32 28.70 -8.64
CA GLN A 83 2.35 29.69 -8.28
C GLN A 83 3.76 29.10 -8.36
N VAL A 84 3.92 27.81 -8.07
CA VAL A 84 5.22 27.12 -8.18
C VAL A 84 5.63 26.98 -9.66
N ALA A 85 4.70 26.58 -10.53
CA ALA A 85 4.96 26.33 -11.94
C ALA A 85 5.35 27.58 -12.74
N LEU A 86 4.91 28.77 -12.29
CA LEU A 86 5.19 30.04 -12.97
C LEU A 86 6.60 30.60 -12.68
N GLU A 87 7.30 30.07 -11.69
CA GLU A 87 8.59 30.57 -11.25
C GLU A 87 9.75 29.65 -11.67
N ASP A 88 10.86 30.26 -12.13
CA ASP A 88 12.09 29.57 -12.53
C ASP A 88 12.69 28.78 -11.34
N THR A 89 13.59 27.84 -11.58
CA THR A 89 14.40 27.17 -10.53
C THR A 89 15.87 27.54 -10.59
N SER A 90 16.30 28.20 -11.67
CA SER A 90 17.68 28.57 -11.92
C SER A 90 18.23 29.51 -10.83
N PRO A 91 19.51 29.37 -10.44
CA PRO A 91 20.17 30.34 -9.58
C PRO A 91 20.24 31.71 -10.27
N THR A 92 19.91 32.77 -9.54
CA THR A 92 20.05 34.15 -10.03
C THR A 92 21.50 34.66 -9.96
N GLY A 93 22.39 33.90 -9.31
CA GLY A 93 23.80 34.23 -9.13
C GLY A 93 24.57 33.12 -8.41
N HIS A 94 25.70 33.47 -7.79
CA HIS A 94 26.65 32.53 -7.18
C HIS A 94 26.83 32.72 -5.66
N SER A 95 26.13 33.67 -5.04
CA SER A 95 26.24 33.87 -3.60
C SER A 95 25.58 32.70 -2.83
N PRO A 96 26.00 32.42 -1.58
CA PRO A 96 25.38 31.35 -0.79
C PRO A 96 23.86 31.49 -0.60
N LEU A 97 23.34 32.72 -0.53
CA LEU A 97 21.88 32.96 -0.40
C LEU A 97 21.14 32.69 -1.71
N GLU A 98 21.75 32.93 -2.87
CA GLU A 98 21.15 32.62 -4.19
C GLU A 98 21.15 31.11 -4.47
N LEU A 99 22.20 30.41 -4.05
CA LEU A 99 22.23 28.94 -4.12
C LEU A 99 21.23 28.30 -3.14
N GLU A 100 21.08 28.88 -1.94
CA GLU A 100 20.01 28.49 -1.01
C GLU A 100 18.62 28.72 -1.64
N ASP A 101 18.40 29.87 -2.28
CA ASP A 101 17.16 30.20 -2.98
C ASP A 101 16.80 29.15 -4.04
N ALA A 102 17.73 28.84 -4.94
CA ALA A 102 17.55 27.84 -5.98
C ALA A 102 17.35 26.42 -5.40
N CYS A 103 17.97 26.09 -4.26
CA CYS A 103 17.74 24.84 -3.55
C CYS A 103 16.27 24.73 -3.09
N TYR A 104 15.69 25.78 -2.50
CA TYR A 104 14.28 25.78 -2.10
C TYR A 104 13.33 25.80 -3.30
N ALA A 105 13.63 26.57 -4.35
CA ALA A 105 12.85 26.60 -5.58
C ALA A 105 12.78 25.21 -6.23
N SER A 106 13.93 24.55 -6.41
CA SER A 106 14.00 23.17 -6.94
C SER A 106 13.25 22.18 -6.04
N SER A 107 13.36 22.33 -4.72
CA SER A 107 12.59 21.48 -3.80
C SER A 107 11.07 21.68 -3.92
N ALA A 108 10.62 22.90 -4.16
CA ALA A 108 9.20 23.22 -4.33
C ALA A 108 8.63 22.56 -5.59
N HIS A 109 9.38 22.63 -6.70
CA HIS A 109 9.06 21.90 -7.93
C HIS A 109 9.02 20.40 -7.71
N ALA A 110 9.98 19.83 -6.97
CA ALA A 110 9.93 18.41 -6.64
C ALA A 110 8.63 18.01 -5.89
N VAL A 111 8.19 18.82 -4.93
CA VAL A 111 6.92 18.59 -4.20
C VAL A 111 5.73 18.69 -5.16
N MET A 112 5.69 19.70 -6.02
CA MET A 112 4.63 19.86 -7.03
C MET A 112 4.57 18.64 -7.95
N GLU A 113 5.68 18.28 -8.59
CA GLU A 113 5.76 17.16 -9.54
C GLU A 113 5.37 15.83 -8.88
N THR A 114 5.75 15.63 -7.61
CA THR A 114 5.32 14.49 -6.81
C THR A 114 3.80 14.40 -6.69
N GLN A 115 3.15 15.53 -6.43
CA GLN A 115 1.69 15.61 -6.23
C GLN A 115 0.93 15.47 -7.55
N LEU A 116 1.57 15.78 -8.67
CA LEU A 116 1.07 15.53 -10.02
C LEU A 116 1.35 14.09 -10.52
N GLY A 117 2.10 13.29 -9.75
CA GLY A 117 2.46 11.91 -10.12
C GLY A 117 3.66 11.80 -11.07
N ASN A 118 4.34 12.90 -11.37
CA ASN A 118 5.50 12.98 -12.26
C ASN A 118 6.80 12.65 -11.51
N TYR A 119 6.92 11.42 -11.02
CA TYR A 119 8.01 11.02 -10.12
C TYR A 119 9.42 11.16 -10.73
N GLU A 120 9.57 11.02 -12.06
CA GLU A 120 10.87 11.20 -12.72
C GLU A 120 11.33 12.66 -12.68
N SER A 121 10.44 13.59 -13.02
CA SER A 121 10.71 15.04 -12.90
C SER A 121 11.00 15.43 -11.45
N ALA A 122 10.21 14.91 -10.51
CA ALA A 122 10.43 15.13 -9.08
C ALA A 122 11.83 14.68 -8.64
N LEU A 123 12.30 13.52 -9.08
CA LEU A 123 13.65 13.01 -8.78
C LEU A 123 14.76 13.91 -9.33
N CYS A 124 14.61 14.43 -10.56
CA CYS A 124 15.54 15.39 -11.14
C CYS A 124 15.65 16.66 -10.28
N HIS A 125 14.51 17.24 -9.90
CA HIS A 125 14.47 18.42 -9.04
C HIS A 125 15.05 18.16 -7.63
N LEU A 126 14.79 16.99 -7.03
CA LEU A 126 15.42 16.59 -5.76
C LEU A 126 16.94 16.47 -5.88
N ALA A 127 17.45 15.92 -6.99
CA ALA A 127 18.88 15.79 -7.22
C ALA A 127 19.57 17.17 -7.33
N VAL A 128 18.95 18.10 -8.07
CA VAL A 128 19.43 19.50 -8.17
C VAL A 128 19.39 20.19 -6.81
N ALA A 129 18.26 20.11 -6.09
CA ALA A 129 18.11 20.70 -4.76
C ALA A 129 19.17 20.16 -3.78
N ALA A 130 19.43 18.85 -3.79
CA ALA A 130 20.42 18.23 -2.91
C ALA A 130 21.85 18.65 -3.28
N ALA A 131 22.17 18.80 -4.56
CA ALA A 131 23.47 19.30 -5.01
C ALA A 131 23.71 20.75 -4.54
N LEU A 132 22.73 21.64 -4.74
CA LEU A 132 22.77 23.03 -4.28
C LEU A 132 22.87 23.11 -2.75
N GLY A 133 22.05 22.32 -2.04
CA GLY A 133 22.09 22.26 -0.58
C GLY A 133 23.44 21.78 -0.03
N ARG A 134 24.10 20.83 -0.69
CA ARG A 134 25.46 20.42 -0.34
C ARG A 134 26.48 21.53 -0.56
N ALA A 135 26.36 22.29 -1.66
CA ALA A 135 27.27 23.38 -1.99
C ALA A 135 27.27 24.51 -0.94
N VAL A 136 26.12 24.75 -0.29
CA VAL A 136 25.98 25.77 0.78
C VAL A 136 25.94 25.21 2.21
N GLY A 137 26.21 23.91 2.38
CA GLY A 137 26.30 23.28 3.70
C GLY A 137 24.97 23.11 4.45
N LEU A 138 23.85 22.98 3.74
CA LEU A 138 22.51 22.74 4.32
C LEU A 138 22.32 21.25 4.67
N HIS A 139 23.16 20.72 5.57
CA HIS A 139 23.19 19.28 5.90
C HIS A 139 21.82 18.71 6.31
N ASN A 140 21.04 19.47 7.07
CA ASN A 140 19.74 19.02 7.55
C ASN A 140 18.71 18.99 6.42
N ARG A 141 18.71 20.01 5.56
CA ARG A 141 17.88 20.03 4.36
C ARG A 141 18.23 18.90 3.39
N VAL A 142 19.52 18.69 3.12
CA VAL A 142 19.99 17.61 2.23
C VAL A 142 19.54 16.25 2.75
N SER A 143 19.65 16.01 4.06
CA SER A 143 19.15 14.77 4.66
C SER A 143 17.65 14.56 4.41
N MET A 144 16.84 15.62 4.44
CA MET A 144 15.43 15.51 4.09
C MET A 144 15.22 15.21 2.61
N LEU A 145 15.97 15.87 1.73
CA LEU A 145 15.84 15.67 0.28
C LEU A 145 16.20 14.23 -0.11
N GLU A 146 17.22 13.63 0.52
CA GLU A 146 17.56 12.22 0.27
C GLU A 146 16.47 11.27 0.79
N ILE A 147 15.82 11.54 1.94
CA ILE A 147 14.66 10.74 2.39
C ILE A 147 13.49 10.85 1.39
N GLU A 148 13.17 12.05 0.90
CA GLU A 148 12.08 12.24 -0.08
C GLU A 148 12.41 11.56 -1.41
N LYS A 149 13.68 11.58 -1.84
CA LYS A 149 14.13 10.85 -3.02
C LYS A 149 13.93 9.34 -2.86
N GLU A 150 14.26 8.77 -1.71
CA GLU A 150 13.97 7.35 -1.46
C GLU A 150 12.46 7.06 -1.43
N ARG A 151 11.65 7.99 -0.92
CA ARG A 151 10.19 7.91 -1.01
C ARG A 151 9.72 7.89 -2.46
N MET A 152 10.25 8.77 -3.32
CA MET A 152 9.89 8.82 -4.74
C MET A 152 10.26 7.55 -5.49
N LEU A 153 11.46 7.00 -5.23
CA LEU A 153 11.88 5.75 -5.84
C LEU A 153 10.99 4.58 -5.39
N MET A 154 10.61 4.53 -4.11
CA MET A 154 9.62 3.57 -3.62
C MET A 154 8.28 3.71 -4.35
N LEU A 155 7.78 4.93 -4.56
CA LEU A 155 6.54 5.18 -5.32
C LEU A 155 6.67 4.80 -6.81
N GLN A 156 7.88 4.79 -7.37
CA GLN A 156 8.16 4.24 -8.71
C GLN A 156 8.36 2.72 -8.73
N GLY A 157 8.16 2.01 -7.61
CA GLY A 157 8.37 0.57 -7.54
C GLY A 157 9.84 0.15 -7.41
N LYS A 158 10.73 1.07 -7.02
CA LYS A 158 12.17 0.85 -6.78
C LYS A 158 12.52 1.10 -5.30
N PRO A 159 11.89 0.40 -4.32
CA PRO A 159 12.18 0.60 -2.91
C PRO A 159 13.64 0.22 -2.56
N ARG A 160 14.29 1.05 -1.75
CA ARG A 160 15.69 0.85 -1.28
C ARG A 160 15.79 1.02 0.25
N PRO A 161 15.21 0.10 1.03
CA PRO A 161 15.19 0.24 2.49
C PRO A 161 16.59 0.27 3.13
N GLU A 162 17.60 -0.33 2.50
CA GLU A 162 18.99 -0.28 2.95
C GLU A 162 19.54 1.15 2.89
N GLU A 163 19.18 1.93 1.88
CA GLU A 163 19.60 3.34 1.77
C GLU A 163 18.99 4.17 2.89
N LEU A 164 17.69 3.98 3.15
CA LEU A 164 17.01 4.63 4.26
C LEU A 164 17.62 4.23 5.61
N GLN A 165 17.98 2.96 5.80
CA GLN A 165 18.70 2.52 6.99
C GLN A 165 20.02 3.29 7.16
N ARG A 166 20.83 3.43 6.10
CA ARG A 166 22.08 4.21 6.16
C ARG A 166 21.81 5.66 6.52
N LEU A 167 20.84 6.31 5.89
CA LEU A 167 20.45 7.68 6.19
C LEU A 167 20.04 7.84 7.66
N MET A 168 19.35 6.85 8.25
CA MET A 168 18.91 6.89 9.65
C MET A 168 20.05 6.76 10.67
N THR A 169 21.27 6.40 10.24
CA THR A 169 22.45 6.38 11.14
C THR A 169 23.06 7.77 11.34
N ALA A 170 22.74 8.74 10.47
CA ALA A 170 23.25 10.10 10.59
C ALA A 170 22.54 10.89 11.71
N PRO A 171 23.22 11.82 12.40
CA PRO A 171 22.59 12.70 13.37
C PRO A 171 21.48 13.54 12.73
N MET A 172 20.27 13.50 13.29
CA MET A 172 19.13 14.28 12.80
C MET A 172 18.15 14.63 13.91
N SER A 173 17.29 15.63 13.67
CA SER A 173 16.24 16.00 14.63
C SER A 173 15.20 14.89 14.78
N ALA A 174 14.54 14.82 15.95
CA ALA A 174 13.54 13.80 16.26
C ALA A 174 12.41 13.76 15.22
N ARG A 175 11.96 14.92 14.73
CA ARG A 175 10.95 15.01 13.67
C ARG A 175 11.40 14.37 12.36
N ARG A 176 12.65 14.61 11.95
CA ARG A 176 13.20 14.04 10.72
C ARG A 176 13.41 12.54 10.85
N LEU A 177 13.90 12.10 12.01
CA LEU A 177 14.05 10.69 12.33
C LEU A 177 12.70 9.96 12.27
N ALA A 178 11.64 10.54 12.85
CA ALA A 178 10.30 9.96 12.78
C ALA A 178 9.79 9.85 11.33
N TRP A 179 9.98 10.90 10.53
CA TRP A 179 9.60 10.84 9.12
C TRP A 179 10.42 9.82 8.32
N GLY A 180 11.75 9.80 8.48
CA GLY A 180 12.62 8.82 7.82
C GLY A 180 12.31 7.38 8.22
N ARG A 181 11.98 7.12 9.50
CA ARG A 181 11.50 5.80 9.96
C ARG A 181 10.20 5.38 9.31
N ARG A 182 9.23 6.29 9.14
CA ARG A 182 7.98 5.98 8.41
C ARG A 182 8.27 5.62 6.95
N THR A 183 9.07 6.42 6.26
CA THR A 183 9.44 6.14 4.86
C THR A 183 10.20 4.81 4.75
N TRP A 184 11.06 4.49 5.73
CA TRP A 184 11.74 3.20 5.79
C TRP A 184 10.75 2.04 5.99
N ALA A 185 9.79 2.18 6.90
CA ALA A 185 8.74 1.19 7.09
C ALA A 185 7.89 1.00 5.82
N GLU A 186 7.46 2.10 5.16
CA GLU A 186 6.70 2.04 3.91
C GLU A 186 7.49 1.39 2.77
N SER A 187 8.81 1.57 2.74
CA SER A 187 9.72 0.95 1.75
C SER A 187 9.85 -0.56 1.98
N LEU A 188 9.92 -0.99 3.25
CA LEU A 188 9.87 -2.41 3.60
C LEU A 188 8.51 -3.03 3.26
N MET A 189 7.41 -2.30 3.47
CA MET A 189 6.08 -2.73 3.05
C MET A 189 5.99 -2.92 1.54
N ALA A 190 6.58 -2.03 0.74
CA ALA A 190 6.61 -2.16 -0.73
C ALA A 190 7.28 -3.47 -1.21
N LEU A 191 8.17 -4.04 -0.38
CA LEU A 191 8.82 -5.33 -0.59
C LEU A 191 8.09 -6.50 0.10
N GLY A 192 6.92 -6.27 0.71
CA GLY A 192 6.16 -7.28 1.45
C GLY A 192 6.69 -7.59 2.86
N ASP A 193 7.78 -6.95 3.33
CA ASP A 193 8.34 -7.18 4.67
C ASP A 193 7.58 -6.37 5.74
N TYR A 194 6.31 -6.73 5.95
CA TYR A 194 5.46 -6.14 6.98
C TYR A 194 6.02 -6.34 8.41
N PRO A 195 6.60 -7.51 8.78
CA PRO A 195 7.26 -7.67 10.08
C PRO A 195 8.46 -6.74 10.25
N GLY A 196 9.28 -6.56 9.22
CA GLY A 196 10.41 -5.63 9.21
C GLY A 196 9.97 -4.18 9.34
N ALA A 197 8.93 -3.78 8.61
CA ALA A 197 8.34 -2.47 8.73
C ALA A 197 7.90 -2.17 10.18
N LEU A 198 7.25 -3.14 10.84
CA LEU A 198 6.84 -3.01 12.24
C LEU A 198 8.03 -2.91 13.20
N ARG A 199 9.11 -3.66 12.95
CA ARG A 199 10.36 -3.59 13.75
C ARG A 199 11.01 -2.20 13.66
N VAL A 200 11.05 -1.60 12.48
CA VAL A 200 11.68 -0.28 12.26
C VAL A 200 10.95 0.84 13.00
N LEU A 201 9.63 0.75 13.15
CA LEU A 201 8.86 1.71 13.94
C LEU A 201 9.18 1.63 15.45
N GLY A 202 9.86 0.58 15.92
CA GLY A 202 10.27 0.45 17.32
C GLY A 202 9.10 0.22 18.29
N LEU A 203 9.23 0.69 19.53
CA LEU A 203 8.21 0.53 20.58
C LEU A 203 7.14 1.63 20.52
N PRO A 204 5.87 1.33 20.88
CA PRO A 204 4.75 2.26 20.74
C PRO A 204 4.77 3.46 21.71
N THR A 205 5.65 3.44 22.71
CA THR A 205 5.68 4.42 23.82
C THR A 205 6.14 5.81 23.40
N ILE A 206 6.62 5.99 22.17
CA ILE A 206 7.19 7.25 21.65
C ILE A 206 6.46 7.69 20.36
N ASP A 207 5.41 6.98 19.94
CA ASP A 207 4.75 7.23 18.66
C ASP A 207 3.97 8.56 18.68
N GLY A 208 4.27 9.42 17.69
CA GLY A 208 3.33 10.44 17.26
C GLY A 208 2.08 9.81 16.62
N GLU A 209 1.02 10.59 16.42
CA GLU A 209 -0.27 10.09 15.90
C GLU A 209 -0.13 9.30 14.59
N ARG A 210 0.67 9.82 13.64
CA ARG A 210 0.91 9.15 12.35
C ARG A 210 1.66 7.82 12.48
N ASP A 211 2.63 7.73 13.38
CA ASP A 211 3.42 6.50 13.58
C ASP A 211 2.56 5.42 14.22
N ARG A 212 1.74 5.82 15.20
CA ARG A 212 0.76 4.94 15.84
C ARG A 212 -0.25 4.41 14.84
N SER A 213 -0.71 5.27 13.94
CA SER A 213 -1.68 4.90 12.90
C SER A 213 -1.09 3.88 11.92
N LEU A 214 0.13 4.12 11.41
CA LEU A 214 0.84 3.15 10.58
C LEU A 214 1.09 1.82 11.31
N ARG A 215 1.42 1.86 12.60
CA ARG A 215 1.60 0.65 13.41
C ARG A 215 0.32 -0.18 13.50
N ARG A 216 -0.83 0.45 13.73
CA ARG A 216 -2.13 -0.25 13.76
C ARG A 216 -2.47 -0.89 12.42
N PHE A 217 -2.16 -0.21 11.32
CA PHE A 217 -2.30 -0.78 9.98
C PHE A 217 -1.41 -2.02 9.78
N LEU A 218 -0.13 -1.96 10.19
CA LEU A 218 0.77 -3.12 10.15
C LEU A 218 0.29 -4.27 11.05
N HIS A 219 -0.24 -3.98 12.24
CA HIS A 219 -0.86 -5.00 13.09
C HIS A 219 -2.06 -5.65 12.39
N ALA A 220 -2.92 -4.87 11.76
CA ALA A 220 -4.05 -5.37 10.99
C ALA A 220 -3.57 -6.28 9.83
N LEU A 221 -2.60 -5.84 9.04
CA LEU A 221 -1.98 -6.64 7.96
C LEU A 221 -1.45 -7.98 8.48
N LEU A 222 -0.71 -7.96 9.59
CA LEU A 222 -0.07 -9.14 10.20
C LEU A 222 -1.01 -10.01 11.05
N ASN A 223 -2.28 -9.63 11.20
CA ASN A 223 -3.23 -10.31 12.09
C ASN A 223 -2.81 -10.31 13.57
N LEU A 224 -2.17 -9.23 14.01
CA LEU A 224 -1.74 -9.03 15.40
C LEU A 224 -2.80 -8.25 16.20
N PRO A 225 -2.90 -8.44 17.52
CA PRO A 225 -3.82 -7.68 18.37
C PRO A 225 -3.60 -6.17 18.26
N ILE A 226 -4.69 -5.40 18.14
CA ILE A 226 -4.67 -3.93 18.02
C ILE A 226 -5.12 -3.25 19.32
N GLN A 227 -5.84 -3.97 20.18
CA GLN A 227 -6.50 -3.41 21.37
C GLN A 227 -5.52 -2.73 22.35
N GLY A 228 -4.25 -3.14 22.35
CA GLY A 228 -3.18 -2.53 23.16
C GLY A 228 -2.58 -1.23 22.61
N LEU A 229 -3.01 -0.78 21.42
CA LEU A 229 -2.49 0.42 20.74
C LEU A 229 -3.45 1.61 20.80
N GLY A 230 -4.53 1.51 21.59
CA GLY A 230 -5.62 2.49 21.65
C GLY A 230 -6.65 2.36 20.52
N PRO A 231 -7.74 3.14 20.55
CA PRO A 231 -8.82 3.04 19.57
C PRO A 231 -8.35 3.46 18.17
N LEU A 232 -8.94 2.83 17.14
CA LEU A 232 -8.81 3.26 15.74
C LEU A 232 -9.46 4.65 15.61
N GLY A 233 -8.71 5.64 15.13
CA GLY A 233 -9.23 6.98 14.88
C GLY A 233 -10.06 7.05 13.60
N ASP A 234 -10.91 8.07 13.50
CA ASP A 234 -11.79 8.31 12.34
C ASP A 234 -11.18 9.23 11.28
N SER A 235 -10.01 9.84 11.55
CA SER A 235 -9.40 10.87 10.71
C SER A 235 -8.05 10.48 10.11
N ALA A 236 -7.33 9.55 10.72
CA ALA A 236 -5.99 9.17 10.26
C ALA A 236 -6.09 8.09 9.15
N ASP A 237 -5.47 8.35 8.00
CA ASP A 237 -5.56 7.49 6.81
C ASP A 237 -5.22 6.02 7.12
N TYR A 238 -4.15 5.75 7.87
CA TYR A 238 -3.76 4.38 8.22
C TYR A 238 -4.71 3.73 9.24
N ASP A 239 -5.41 4.49 10.07
CA ASP A 239 -6.42 3.95 11.00
C ASP A 239 -7.66 3.53 10.22
N LEU A 240 -8.06 4.31 9.21
CA LEU A 240 -9.15 3.95 8.30
C LEU A 240 -8.81 2.67 7.51
N LEU A 241 -7.57 2.54 7.03
CA LEU A 241 -7.09 1.32 6.38
C LEU A 241 -7.05 0.12 7.33
N ALA A 242 -6.60 0.31 8.57
CA ALA A 242 -6.59 -0.73 9.59
C ALA A 242 -8.02 -1.21 9.92
N ARG A 243 -8.95 -0.26 10.08
CA ARG A 243 -10.36 -0.54 10.31
C ARG A 243 -10.97 -1.32 9.16
N ALA A 244 -10.67 -0.96 7.92
CA ALA A 244 -11.15 -1.72 6.76
C ALA A 244 -10.67 -3.19 6.75
N ILE A 245 -9.55 -3.53 7.40
CA ILE A 245 -9.09 -4.92 7.51
C ILE A 245 -9.80 -5.64 8.67
N VAL A 246 -9.96 -4.98 9.81
CA VAL A 246 -10.43 -5.61 11.07
C VAL A 246 -11.95 -5.65 11.16
N GLU A 247 -12.59 -4.59 10.68
CA GLU A 247 -14.02 -4.35 10.70
C GLU A 247 -14.50 -4.13 9.25
N PRO A 248 -14.68 -5.20 8.46
CA PRO A 248 -15.12 -5.12 7.07
C PRO A 248 -16.58 -4.65 6.99
N CYS A 249 -16.85 -3.38 7.31
CA CYS A 249 -18.17 -2.76 7.34
C CYS A 249 -18.35 -1.80 6.16
N ARG A 250 -19.51 -1.86 5.49
CA ARG A 250 -19.85 -0.97 4.37
C ARG A 250 -19.79 0.51 4.75
N ASP A 251 -20.04 0.83 6.01
CA ASP A 251 -20.07 2.21 6.50
C ASP A 251 -18.69 2.88 6.52
N ALA A 252 -17.60 2.11 6.43
CA ALA A 252 -16.24 2.65 6.37
C ALA A 252 -15.83 3.13 4.95
N TRP A 253 -16.57 2.77 3.90
CA TRP A 253 -16.16 3.03 2.51
C TRP A 253 -16.13 4.52 2.12
N PRO A 254 -17.09 5.36 2.51
CA PRO A 254 -17.01 6.79 2.22
C PRO A 254 -15.78 7.46 2.85
N ALA A 255 -15.22 6.88 3.92
CA ALA A 255 -14.00 7.35 4.55
C ALA A 255 -12.75 6.93 3.75
N LEU A 256 -12.70 5.71 3.22
CA LEU A 256 -11.59 5.24 2.37
C LEU A 256 -11.40 6.12 1.13
N ARG A 257 -12.50 6.53 0.48
CA ARG A 257 -12.46 7.42 -0.71
C ARG A 257 -11.92 8.83 -0.42
N ARG A 258 -11.77 9.22 0.85
CA ARG A 258 -11.19 10.51 1.25
C ARG A 258 -9.66 10.48 1.35
N ILE A 259 -9.06 9.29 1.34
CA ILE A 259 -7.61 9.13 1.39
C ILE A 259 -7.04 9.50 0.02
N LYS A 260 -6.22 10.57 -0.04
CA LYS A 260 -5.70 11.14 -1.29
C LYS A 260 -4.17 11.07 -1.43
N GLY A 261 -3.45 10.58 -0.43
CA GLY A 261 -1.99 10.50 -0.43
C GLY A 261 -1.46 9.11 -0.78
N GLU A 262 -0.43 9.04 -1.61
CA GLU A 262 0.29 7.80 -1.88
C GLU A 262 1.33 7.51 -0.76
N PRO A 263 1.44 6.26 -0.28
CA PRO A 263 0.85 5.03 -0.85
C PRO A 263 -0.55 4.65 -0.31
N GLN A 264 -1.13 5.45 0.58
CA GLN A 264 -2.36 5.12 1.31
C GLN A 264 -3.59 5.01 0.40
N SER A 265 -3.71 5.89 -0.60
CA SER A 265 -4.81 5.90 -1.57
C SER A 265 -4.92 4.59 -2.34
N GLU A 266 -3.78 4.02 -2.76
CA GLU A 266 -3.78 2.73 -3.44
C GLU A 266 -4.22 1.59 -2.51
N TYR A 267 -3.75 1.55 -1.26
CA TYR A 267 -4.28 0.58 -0.30
C TYR A 267 -5.79 0.78 -0.09
N ALA A 268 -6.29 2.02 -0.05
CA ALA A 268 -7.71 2.31 0.14
C ALA A 268 -8.55 1.75 -1.02
N ARG A 269 -8.11 1.99 -2.28
CA ARG A 269 -8.72 1.42 -3.49
C ARG A 269 -8.75 -0.10 -3.42
N GLN A 270 -7.63 -0.73 -3.09
CA GLN A 270 -7.53 -2.19 -3.00
C GLN A 270 -8.45 -2.76 -1.93
N ARG A 271 -8.53 -2.14 -0.74
CA ARG A 271 -9.45 -2.57 0.31
C ARG A 271 -10.89 -2.44 -0.13
N GLU A 272 -11.28 -1.31 -0.71
CA GLU A 272 -12.64 -1.12 -1.21
C GLU A 272 -13.02 -2.20 -2.25
N ALA A 273 -12.17 -2.42 -3.26
CA ALA A 273 -12.40 -3.44 -4.28
C ALA A 273 -12.50 -4.86 -3.70
N LEU A 274 -11.60 -5.25 -2.80
CA LEU A 274 -11.62 -6.58 -2.16
C LEU A 274 -12.90 -6.81 -1.33
N HIS A 275 -13.43 -5.75 -0.70
CA HIS A 275 -14.71 -5.85 0.02
C HIS A 275 -15.89 -6.00 -0.94
N LEU A 276 -15.88 -5.27 -2.06
CA LEU A 276 -16.92 -5.37 -3.08
C LEU A 276 -16.98 -6.78 -3.70
N LEU A 277 -15.85 -7.48 -3.84
CA LEU A 277 -15.83 -8.90 -4.25
C LEU A 277 -16.63 -9.81 -3.31
N GLY A 278 -16.68 -9.50 -2.02
CA GLY A 278 -17.46 -10.24 -1.04
C GLY A 278 -18.98 -10.04 -1.16
N THR A 279 -19.44 -9.16 -2.06
CA THR A 279 -20.86 -8.83 -2.21
C THR A 279 -21.45 -9.46 -3.49
N PRO A 280 -22.70 -9.98 -3.45
CA PRO A 280 -23.34 -10.56 -4.63
C PRO A 280 -23.41 -9.54 -5.78
N GLY A 281 -22.82 -9.88 -6.93
CA GLY A 281 -22.77 -9.01 -8.11
C GLY A 281 -21.78 -7.83 -8.02
N GLY A 282 -20.99 -7.73 -6.95
CA GLY A 282 -20.09 -6.61 -6.72
C GLY A 282 -18.79 -6.61 -7.53
N VAL A 283 -18.50 -7.67 -8.31
CA VAL A 283 -17.23 -7.80 -9.03
C VAL A 283 -17.06 -6.71 -10.10
N GLY A 284 -18.14 -6.26 -10.75
CA GLY A 284 -18.09 -5.15 -11.71
C GLY A 284 -17.71 -3.82 -11.08
N GLU A 285 -18.31 -3.49 -9.93
CA GLU A 285 -17.97 -2.30 -9.16
C GLU A 285 -16.54 -2.40 -8.59
N ALA A 286 -16.16 -3.58 -8.10
CA ALA A 286 -14.81 -3.85 -7.62
C ALA A 286 -13.75 -3.62 -8.71
N ALA A 287 -14.00 -4.11 -9.93
CA ALA A 287 -13.11 -3.94 -11.06
C ALA A 287 -13.00 -2.46 -11.48
N HIS A 288 -14.11 -1.72 -11.40
CA HIS A 288 -14.11 -0.27 -11.64
C HIS A 288 -13.27 0.49 -10.60
N VAL A 289 -13.40 0.15 -9.31
CA VAL A 289 -12.64 0.76 -8.21
C VAL A 289 -11.15 0.41 -8.28
N MET A 290 -10.81 -0.85 -8.54
CA MET A 290 -9.42 -1.30 -8.69
C MET A 290 -8.73 -0.60 -9.88
N GLY A 291 -9.48 -0.38 -10.96
CA GLY A 291 -8.94 0.18 -12.20
C GLY A 291 -8.01 -0.79 -12.94
N GLN A 292 -7.50 -0.36 -14.08
CA GLN A 292 -6.66 -1.18 -14.96
C GLN A 292 -5.17 -0.87 -14.84
N GLN A 293 -4.80 0.26 -14.23
CA GLN A 293 -3.41 0.64 -14.07
C GLN A 293 -2.81 -0.11 -12.89
N ARG A 294 -1.87 -1.02 -13.18
CA ARG A 294 -1.15 -1.77 -12.16
C ARG A 294 -0.32 -0.82 -11.29
N PRO A 295 -0.40 -0.91 -9.95
CA PRO A 295 0.44 -0.13 -9.07
C PRO A 295 1.91 -0.60 -9.13
N PRO A 296 2.89 0.32 -9.04
CA PRO A 296 4.31 -0.01 -9.23
C PRO A 296 4.95 -0.69 -8.01
N ARG A 297 4.41 -0.50 -6.80
CA ARG A 297 4.91 -1.11 -5.56
C ARG A 297 4.65 -2.63 -5.59
N GLY A 298 5.64 -3.41 -5.18
CA GLY A 298 5.60 -4.88 -5.29
C GLY A 298 4.41 -5.51 -4.55
N ASP A 299 4.17 -5.10 -3.31
CA ASP A 299 3.09 -5.65 -2.48
C ASP A 299 1.70 -5.33 -3.03
N GLN A 300 1.49 -4.06 -3.41
CA GLN A 300 0.28 -3.59 -4.07
C GLN A 300 0.08 -4.24 -5.44
N SER A 301 1.15 -4.43 -6.23
CA SER A 301 1.11 -5.10 -7.53
C SER A 301 0.66 -6.55 -7.38
N LEU A 302 1.18 -7.28 -6.39
CA LEU A 302 0.75 -8.66 -6.15
C LEU A 302 -0.72 -8.71 -5.74
N MET A 303 -1.18 -7.81 -4.85
CA MET A 303 -2.59 -7.76 -4.47
C MET A 303 -3.50 -7.43 -5.67
N PHE A 304 -3.09 -6.48 -6.51
CA PHE A 304 -3.76 -6.15 -7.76
C PHE A 304 -3.86 -7.36 -8.70
N ASP A 305 -2.77 -8.11 -8.86
CA ASP A 305 -2.74 -9.26 -9.75
C ASP A 305 -3.62 -10.41 -9.23
N LEU A 306 -3.61 -10.65 -7.91
CA LEU A 306 -4.48 -11.65 -7.27
C LEU A 306 -5.96 -11.26 -7.38
N PHE A 307 -6.27 -9.97 -7.22
CA PHE A 307 -7.61 -9.45 -7.43
C PHE A 307 -8.11 -9.71 -8.85
N TRP A 308 -7.31 -9.33 -9.86
CA TRP A 308 -7.73 -9.49 -11.26
C TRP A 308 -7.82 -10.95 -11.67
N LEU A 309 -6.97 -11.82 -11.12
CA LEU A 309 -7.11 -13.26 -11.32
C LEU A 309 -8.45 -13.77 -10.75
N HIS A 310 -8.85 -13.29 -9.57
CA HIS A 310 -10.16 -13.58 -9.02
C HIS A 310 -11.30 -13.05 -9.90
N ALA A 311 -11.20 -11.82 -10.37
CA ALA A 311 -12.22 -11.23 -11.25
C ALA A 311 -12.41 -12.06 -12.54
N LEU A 312 -11.33 -12.57 -13.14
CA LEU A 312 -11.39 -13.48 -14.28
C LEU A 312 -12.13 -14.78 -13.95
N THR A 313 -11.96 -15.33 -12.73
CA THR A 313 -12.71 -16.52 -12.29
C THR A 313 -14.21 -16.28 -12.14
N GLU A 314 -14.63 -15.02 -12.03
CA GLU A 314 -16.03 -14.57 -11.97
C GLU A 314 -16.54 -14.07 -13.33
N GLY A 315 -15.77 -14.27 -14.41
CA GLY A 315 -16.16 -13.93 -15.78
C GLY A 315 -15.94 -12.48 -16.19
N HIS A 316 -15.27 -11.67 -15.37
CA HIS A 316 -14.92 -10.30 -15.75
C HIS A 316 -13.70 -10.27 -16.66
N ALA A 317 -13.79 -9.54 -17.77
CA ALA A 317 -12.69 -9.40 -18.71
C ALA A 317 -11.54 -8.54 -18.15
N HIS A 318 -10.31 -8.97 -18.42
CA HIS A 318 -9.10 -8.18 -18.26
C HIS A 318 -8.51 -7.90 -19.65
N PRO A 319 -7.98 -6.69 -19.93
CA PRO A 319 -7.45 -6.35 -21.26
C PRO A 319 -6.32 -7.27 -21.73
N ASP A 320 -5.50 -7.74 -20.80
CA ASP A 320 -4.37 -8.63 -21.08
C ASP A 320 -4.22 -9.68 -19.96
N PRO A 321 -4.95 -10.81 -20.04
CA PRO A 321 -4.86 -11.85 -19.02
C PRO A 321 -3.48 -12.55 -19.01
N SER A 322 -2.74 -12.55 -20.13
CA SER A 322 -1.42 -13.18 -20.22
C SER A 322 -0.34 -12.38 -19.49
N ALA A 323 -0.39 -11.05 -19.57
CA ALA A 323 0.48 -10.17 -18.77
C ALA A 323 0.19 -10.26 -17.26
N LEU A 324 -1.03 -10.64 -16.87
CA LEU A 324 -1.37 -10.94 -15.48
C LEU A 324 -0.57 -12.13 -14.95
N ILE A 325 -0.53 -13.25 -15.70
CA ILE A 325 0.21 -14.44 -15.29
C ILE A 325 1.71 -14.18 -15.25
N SER A 326 2.25 -13.50 -16.26
CA SER A 326 3.67 -13.11 -16.30
C SER A 326 4.05 -12.25 -15.09
N SER A 327 3.15 -11.38 -14.64
CA SER A 327 3.36 -10.56 -13.44
C SER A 327 3.32 -11.37 -12.15
N LEU A 328 2.37 -12.31 -12.02
CA LEU A 328 2.31 -13.21 -10.88
C LEU A 328 3.59 -14.04 -10.78
N VAL A 329 4.06 -14.61 -11.90
CA VAL A 329 5.31 -15.40 -11.95
C VAL A 329 6.52 -14.57 -11.50
N SER A 330 6.57 -13.28 -11.84
CA SER A 330 7.67 -12.38 -11.47
C SER A 330 7.48 -11.67 -10.12
N ALA A 331 6.32 -11.77 -9.48
CA ALA A 331 6.04 -11.10 -8.21
C ALA A 331 6.98 -11.52 -7.07
N PRO A 332 7.33 -12.82 -6.88
CA PRO A 332 8.27 -13.23 -5.84
C PRO A 332 9.66 -12.59 -6.00
N LEU A 333 10.09 -12.26 -7.24
CA LEU A 333 11.38 -11.61 -7.49
C LEU A 333 11.42 -10.14 -7.05
N ARG A 334 10.24 -9.51 -6.91
CA ARG A 334 10.08 -8.11 -6.49
C ARG A 334 9.80 -7.96 -5.00
N LEU A 335 9.57 -9.07 -4.31
CA LEU A 335 9.20 -9.11 -2.90
C LEU A 335 10.32 -9.75 -2.09
N ARG A 336 10.61 -9.18 -0.93
CA ARG A 336 11.47 -9.80 0.08
C ARG A 336 10.72 -10.88 0.85
N GLU A 337 9.44 -10.65 1.12
CA GLU A 337 8.59 -11.57 1.89
C GLU A 337 7.20 -11.69 1.25
N THR A 338 7.03 -12.65 0.34
CA THR A 338 5.75 -12.88 -0.35
C THR A 338 4.66 -13.35 0.62
N ARG A 339 5.03 -14.12 1.66
CA ARG A 339 4.08 -14.75 2.58
C ARG A 339 3.20 -13.76 3.33
N SER A 340 3.75 -12.61 3.74
CA SER A 340 2.98 -11.58 4.45
C SER A 340 1.87 -10.99 3.58
N VAL A 341 2.14 -10.78 2.29
CA VAL A 341 1.14 -10.31 1.33
C VAL A 341 0.07 -11.38 1.07
N LEU A 342 0.48 -12.64 0.89
CA LEU A 342 -0.46 -13.75 0.68
C LEU A 342 -1.33 -14.03 1.91
N GLN A 343 -0.77 -13.88 3.11
CA GLN A 343 -1.53 -13.99 4.35
C GLN A 343 -2.63 -12.92 4.41
N ASP A 344 -2.33 -11.70 4.01
CA ASP A 344 -3.34 -10.65 3.91
C ASP A 344 -4.38 -10.94 2.82
N ALA A 345 -3.95 -11.33 1.63
CA ALA A 345 -4.84 -11.72 0.53
C ALA A 345 -5.78 -12.87 0.91
N SER A 346 -5.34 -13.79 1.77
CA SER A 346 -6.13 -14.95 2.20
C SER A 346 -7.39 -14.62 2.99
N ARG A 347 -7.56 -13.37 3.45
CA ARG A 347 -8.79 -12.89 4.06
C ARG A 347 -9.93 -12.77 3.06
N PHE A 348 -9.60 -12.47 1.80
CA PHE A 348 -10.57 -12.12 0.75
C PHE A 348 -10.53 -13.11 -0.43
N LEU A 349 -9.38 -13.72 -0.72
CA LEU A 349 -9.11 -14.44 -1.97
C LEU A 349 -8.76 -15.93 -1.74
N ARG A 350 -9.41 -16.59 -0.78
CA ARG A 350 -9.08 -17.98 -0.38
C ARG A 350 -9.13 -18.96 -1.54
N GLU A 351 -10.18 -18.91 -2.36
CA GLU A 351 -10.31 -19.77 -3.55
C GLU A 351 -9.19 -19.52 -4.55
N THR A 352 -8.84 -18.26 -4.81
CA THR A 352 -7.80 -17.88 -5.77
C THR A 352 -6.44 -18.42 -5.32
N LEU A 353 -6.13 -18.31 -4.03
CA LEU A 353 -4.87 -18.83 -3.48
C LEU A 353 -4.80 -20.36 -3.50
N VAL A 354 -5.92 -21.04 -3.23
CA VAL A 354 -6.01 -22.51 -3.38
C VAL A 354 -5.83 -22.90 -4.85
N LEU A 355 -6.45 -22.17 -5.78
CA LEU A 355 -6.31 -22.42 -7.21
C LEU A 355 -4.86 -22.24 -7.70
N ILE A 356 -4.18 -21.19 -7.26
CA ILE A 356 -2.75 -20.98 -7.50
C ILE A 356 -1.93 -22.14 -6.92
N SER A 357 -2.23 -22.58 -5.70
CA SER A 357 -1.51 -23.69 -5.06
C SER A 357 -1.68 -25.04 -5.78
N LEU A 358 -2.70 -25.16 -6.63
CA LEU A 358 -2.97 -26.32 -7.47
C LEU A 358 -2.38 -26.19 -8.88
N SER A 359 -1.88 -25.02 -9.27
CA SER A 359 -1.25 -24.83 -10.58
C SER A 359 0.26 -25.10 -10.53
N ASP A 360 0.94 -24.90 -11.66
CA ASP A 360 2.41 -24.96 -11.80
C ASP A 360 3.07 -23.58 -11.74
N LEU A 361 2.41 -22.62 -11.09
CA LEU A 361 3.02 -21.34 -10.77
C LEU A 361 4.15 -21.51 -9.73
N PRO A 362 5.00 -20.47 -9.53
CA PRO A 362 6.07 -20.52 -8.55
C PRO A 362 5.58 -20.91 -7.15
N LYS A 363 6.33 -21.78 -6.47
CA LYS A 363 5.96 -22.33 -5.15
C LYS A 363 5.84 -21.25 -4.07
N GLU A 364 6.52 -20.13 -4.24
CA GLU A 364 6.46 -18.95 -3.38
C GLU A 364 5.05 -18.34 -3.33
N LEU A 365 4.23 -18.56 -4.36
CA LEU A 365 2.83 -18.15 -4.42
C LEU A 365 1.87 -19.20 -3.82
N HIS A 366 2.35 -20.41 -3.52
CA HIS A 366 1.52 -21.49 -3.01
C HIS A 366 1.21 -21.23 -1.54
N PHE A 367 0.06 -20.61 -1.30
CA PHE A 367 -0.46 -20.30 0.03
C PHE A 367 -1.88 -20.85 0.19
N GLY A 368 -2.23 -21.31 1.39
CA GLY A 368 -3.62 -21.62 1.75
C GLY A 368 -3.97 -23.11 1.81
N MET A 369 -3.39 -23.99 0.99
CA MET A 369 -3.73 -25.44 1.00
C MET A 369 -3.58 -26.13 2.37
N ASN A 370 -2.61 -25.69 3.17
CA ASN A 370 -2.37 -26.26 4.52
C ASN A 370 -3.20 -25.58 5.63
N PHE A 371 -3.87 -24.47 5.33
CA PHE A 371 -4.52 -23.59 6.33
C PHE A 371 -6.00 -23.35 6.04
N VAL A 372 -6.51 -23.85 4.90
CA VAL A 372 -7.90 -23.70 4.47
C VAL A 372 -8.54 -25.09 4.45
N PRO A 373 -9.52 -25.37 5.32
CA PRO A 373 -10.29 -26.61 5.25
C PRO A 373 -11.00 -26.71 3.90
N LEU A 374 -10.93 -27.86 3.23
CA LEU A 374 -11.48 -28.08 1.89
C LEU A 374 -12.65 -29.07 1.94
N LEU A 375 -13.82 -28.67 1.45
CA LEU A 375 -14.94 -29.56 1.21
C LEU A 375 -14.73 -30.28 -0.12
N THR A 376 -14.56 -31.60 -0.07
CA THR A 376 -14.16 -32.47 -1.20
C THR A 376 -15.27 -33.45 -1.63
N GLY A 377 -16.50 -33.19 -1.20
CA GLY A 377 -17.65 -34.08 -1.35
C GLY A 377 -18.15 -34.57 -0.01
N GLY A 378 -18.12 -35.89 0.23
CA GLY A 378 -18.52 -36.49 1.50
C GLY A 378 -17.57 -36.22 2.68
N GLU A 379 -16.50 -35.45 2.46
CA GLU A 379 -15.39 -35.26 3.40
C GLU A 379 -14.93 -33.80 3.42
N VAL A 380 -14.42 -33.36 4.58
CA VAL A 380 -13.61 -32.15 4.74
C VAL A 380 -12.16 -32.55 4.94
N LEU A 381 -11.27 -32.03 4.11
CA LEU A 381 -9.82 -32.15 4.29
C LEU A 381 -9.33 -30.93 5.06
N ASP A 382 -8.84 -31.12 6.29
CA ASP A 382 -8.27 -30.06 7.12
C ASP A 382 -6.91 -30.48 7.65
N ARG A 383 -5.86 -29.67 7.41
CA ARG A 383 -4.48 -29.94 7.83
C ARG A 383 -3.98 -31.36 7.50
N GLY A 384 -4.39 -31.88 6.33
CA GLY A 384 -4.05 -33.23 5.87
C GLY A 384 -4.92 -34.36 6.45
N GLN A 385 -5.83 -34.07 7.37
CA GLN A 385 -6.78 -35.03 7.94
C GLN A 385 -8.12 -34.99 7.21
N ARG A 386 -8.70 -36.18 6.96
CA ARG A 386 -10.01 -36.32 6.31
C ARG A 386 -11.09 -36.56 7.35
N HIS A 387 -12.08 -35.69 7.37
CA HIS A 387 -13.24 -35.77 8.26
C HIS A 387 -14.48 -36.09 7.44
N ARG A 388 -15.06 -37.28 7.66
CA ARG A 388 -16.30 -37.67 7.00
C ARG A 388 -17.48 -36.83 7.51
N LEU A 389 -18.29 -36.36 6.56
CA LEU A 389 -19.52 -35.61 6.81
C LEU A 389 -20.74 -36.54 6.84
N PRO A 390 -21.79 -36.17 7.59
CA PRO A 390 -23.02 -36.96 7.65
C PRO A 390 -23.82 -36.86 6.34
N GLY A 391 -24.39 -37.99 5.91
CA GLY A 391 -25.36 -38.05 4.82
C GLY A 391 -24.76 -37.68 3.46
N ARG A 392 -25.56 -37.02 2.62
CA ARG A 392 -25.20 -36.64 1.24
C ARG A 392 -24.87 -35.16 1.05
N ILE A 393 -25.10 -34.32 2.07
CA ILE A 393 -25.05 -32.86 1.94
C ILE A 393 -23.71 -32.32 1.42
N GLY A 394 -22.57 -32.82 1.93
CA GLY A 394 -21.26 -32.38 1.44
C GLY A 394 -21.06 -32.67 -0.05
N ARG A 395 -21.55 -33.82 -0.53
CA ARG A 395 -21.53 -34.19 -1.96
C ARG A 395 -22.41 -33.25 -2.78
N LEU A 396 -23.63 -32.99 -2.30
CA LEU A 396 -24.55 -32.07 -2.97
C LEU A 396 -23.98 -30.66 -3.08
N LEU A 397 -23.45 -30.11 -1.98
CA LEU A 397 -22.81 -28.80 -1.96
C LEU A 397 -21.61 -28.74 -2.91
N THR A 398 -20.81 -29.81 -2.98
CA THR A 398 -19.66 -29.87 -3.89
C THR A 398 -20.11 -29.89 -5.36
N LEU A 399 -21.12 -30.69 -5.70
CA LEU A 399 -21.68 -30.72 -7.06
C LEU A 399 -22.38 -29.42 -7.45
N GLU A 400 -23.07 -28.77 -6.50
CA GLU A 400 -23.66 -27.44 -6.67
C GLU A 400 -22.57 -26.40 -6.94
N GLY A 401 -21.48 -26.43 -6.18
CA GLY A 401 -20.32 -25.55 -6.39
C GLY A 401 -19.68 -25.73 -7.76
N ALA A 402 -19.72 -26.95 -8.32
CA ALA A 402 -19.23 -27.24 -9.68
C ALA A 402 -20.24 -26.89 -10.79
N GLY A 403 -21.45 -26.44 -10.44
CA GLY A 403 -22.50 -26.08 -11.39
C GLY A 403 -23.28 -27.26 -11.98
N ILE A 404 -23.19 -28.46 -11.39
CA ILE A 404 -23.85 -29.67 -11.92
C ILE A 404 -25.28 -29.82 -11.41
N VAL A 405 -25.52 -29.45 -10.16
CA VAL A 405 -26.79 -29.73 -9.48
C VAL A 405 -27.29 -28.49 -8.76
N GLN A 406 -28.56 -28.14 -8.92
CA GLN A 406 -29.24 -27.18 -8.05
C GLN A 406 -30.15 -27.95 -7.09
N LEU A 407 -29.74 -28.11 -5.84
CA LEU A 407 -30.55 -28.78 -4.82
C LEU A 407 -30.55 -28.01 -3.52
N ALA A 408 -31.73 -27.89 -2.91
CA ALA A 408 -31.89 -27.38 -1.55
C ALA A 408 -31.84 -28.56 -0.55
N PRO A 409 -30.74 -28.76 0.21
CA PRO A 409 -30.72 -29.82 1.21
C PRO A 409 -31.75 -29.55 2.31
N ALA A 410 -32.29 -30.62 2.89
CA ALA A 410 -33.29 -30.51 3.94
C ALA A 410 -32.72 -29.78 5.18
N ARG A 411 -33.57 -29.07 5.93
CA ARG A 411 -33.15 -28.31 7.13
C ARG A 411 -32.38 -29.18 8.13
N GLU A 412 -32.78 -30.43 8.29
CA GLU A 412 -32.14 -31.39 9.21
C GLU A 412 -30.75 -31.85 8.73
N GLU A 413 -30.53 -31.99 7.42
CA GLU A 413 -29.21 -32.29 6.85
C GLU A 413 -28.27 -31.10 7.05
N LYS A 414 -28.76 -29.87 6.86
CA LYS A 414 -27.99 -28.64 7.12
C LYS A 414 -27.58 -28.52 8.60
N ARG A 415 -28.49 -28.85 9.53
CA ARG A 415 -28.20 -28.85 10.97
C ARG A 415 -27.15 -29.89 11.35
N ARG A 416 -27.27 -31.13 10.85
CA ARG A 416 -26.29 -32.20 11.09
C ARG A 416 -24.91 -31.85 10.52
N TYR A 417 -24.88 -31.23 9.34
CA TYR A 417 -23.65 -30.71 8.74
C TYR A 417 -23.00 -29.63 9.60
N ALA A 418 -23.77 -28.61 10.01
CA ALA A 418 -23.26 -27.52 10.85
C ALA A 418 -22.74 -28.03 12.21
N ASN A 419 -23.46 -28.94 12.86
CA ASN A 419 -23.01 -29.57 14.10
C ASN A 419 -21.70 -30.33 13.88
N ARG A 420 -21.59 -31.10 12.79
CA ARG A 420 -20.36 -31.85 12.50
C ARG A 420 -19.17 -30.93 12.23
N LEU A 421 -19.39 -29.84 11.50
CA LEU A 421 -18.37 -28.81 11.27
C LEU A 421 -17.87 -28.20 12.59
N GLN A 422 -18.78 -27.91 13.51
CA GLN A 422 -18.44 -27.41 14.84
C GLN A 422 -17.65 -28.46 15.66
N GLU A 423 -18.04 -29.73 15.63
CA GLU A 423 -17.33 -30.83 16.31
C GLU A 423 -15.89 -30.98 15.84
N ILE A 424 -15.62 -30.79 14.55
CA ILE A 424 -14.26 -30.87 13.98
C ILE A 424 -13.50 -29.54 14.04
N GLY A 425 -14.09 -28.48 14.58
CA GLY A 425 -13.46 -27.16 14.69
C GLY A 425 -13.34 -26.38 13.37
N VAL A 426 -14.12 -26.73 12.35
CA VAL A 426 -14.12 -26.06 11.04
C VAL A 426 -15.34 -25.15 10.94
N LEU A 427 -15.12 -23.84 10.80
CA LEU A 427 -16.24 -22.88 10.68
C LEU A 427 -16.84 -22.83 9.27
N SER A 428 -15.98 -22.78 8.25
CA SER A 428 -16.42 -22.65 6.84
C SER A 428 -15.36 -23.25 5.91
N PRO A 429 -15.59 -24.48 5.40
CA PRO A 429 -14.69 -25.11 4.46
C PRO A 429 -14.87 -24.52 3.05
N LEU A 430 -13.77 -24.41 2.32
CA LEU A 430 -13.75 -24.00 0.93
C LEU A 430 -14.33 -25.10 0.04
N ASN A 431 -15.28 -24.76 -0.83
CA ASN A 431 -15.92 -25.74 -1.70
C ASN A 431 -15.04 -26.06 -2.93
N MET A 432 -14.52 -27.28 -3.03
CA MET A 432 -13.67 -27.69 -4.16
C MET A 432 -14.41 -27.75 -5.49
N GLY A 433 -15.73 -27.93 -5.49
CA GLY A 433 -16.54 -27.80 -6.70
C GLY A 433 -16.46 -26.39 -7.29
N ARG A 434 -16.48 -25.36 -6.44
CA ARG A 434 -16.30 -23.97 -6.88
C ARG A 434 -14.89 -23.74 -7.43
N VAL A 435 -13.87 -24.30 -6.79
CA VAL A 435 -12.48 -24.22 -7.28
C VAL A 435 -12.35 -24.83 -8.68
N ILE A 436 -12.99 -25.98 -8.92
CA ILE A 436 -13.03 -26.64 -10.24
C ILE A 436 -13.75 -25.77 -11.29
N ALA A 437 -14.91 -25.21 -10.94
CA ALA A 437 -15.64 -24.32 -11.83
C ALA A 437 -14.82 -23.07 -12.20
N ARG A 438 -14.14 -22.46 -11.21
CA ARG A 438 -13.25 -21.31 -11.42
C ARG A 438 -12.02 -21.66 -12.26
N ALA A 439 -11.42 -22.84 -12.05
CA ALA A 439 -10.33 -23.32 -12.90
C ALA A 439 -10.76 -23.46 -14.37
N ARG A 440 -11.96 -24.02 -14.61
CA ARG A 440 -12.57 -24.12 -15.95
C ARG A 440 -12.82 -22.73 -16.55
N GLN A 441 -13.29 -21.77 -15.76
CA GLN A 441 -13.51 -20.40 -16.22
C GLN A 441 -12.20 -19.74 -16.68
N LEU A 442 -11.10 -19.92 -15.93
CA LEU A 442 -9.78 -19.41 -16.35
C LEU A 442 -9.28 -20.13 -17.60
N GLU A 443 -9.36 -21.46 -17.67
CA GLU A 443 -9.02 -22.23 -18.86
C GLU A 443 -9.72 -21.67 -20.11
N GLN A 444 -11.03 -21.43 -20.02
CA GLN A 444 -11.83 -20.85 -21.11
C GLN A 444 -11.40 -19.42 -21.44
N CYS A 445 -11.16 -18.59 -20.43
CA CYS A 445 -10.72 -17.21 -20.62
C CYS A 445 -9.38 -17.13 -21.36
N PHE A 446 -8.38 -17.91 -20.95
CA PHE A 446 -7.08 -17.94 -21.60
C PHE A 446 -7.13 -18.58 -23.00
N ALA A 447 -7.97 -19.62 -23.19
CA ALA A 447 -8.19 -20.20 -24.52
C ALA A 447 -8.82 -19.19 -25.49
N GLN A 448 -9.81 -18.41 -25.03
CA GLN A 448 -10.42 -17.33 -25.83
C GLN A 448 -9.44 -16.20 -26.15
N ALA A 449 -8.49 -15.93 -25.26
CA ALA A 449 -7.41 -14.98 -25.49
C ALA A 449 -6.29 -15.53 -26.42
N GLY A 450 -6.38 -16.79 -26.86
CA GLY A 450 -5.37 -17.43 -27.70
C GLY A 450 -4.12 -17.90 -26.97
N ASP A 451 -4.14 -17.93 -25.63
CA ASP A 451 -3.01 -18.32 -24.79
C ASP A 451 -3.13 -19.79 -24.36
N ALA A 452 -2.69 -20.69 -25.25
CA ALA A 452 -2.73 -22.13 -25.00
C ALA A 452 -1.87 -22.56 -23.80
N GLY A 453 -0.78 -21.84 -23.51
CA GLY A 453 0.10 -22.16 -22.39
C GLY A 453 -0.58 -21.94 -21.04
N ASN A 454 -1.18 -20.76 -20.85
CA ASN A 454 -1.92 -20.46 -19.63
C ASN A 454 -3.26 -21.21 -19.56
N ALA A 455 -3.90 -21.53 -20.70
CA ALA A 455 -5.06 -22.42 -20.69
C ALA A 455 -4.71 -23.82 -20.15
N ALA A 456 -3.57 -24.39 -20.58
CA ALA A 456 -3.08 -25.69 -20.09
C ALA A 456 -2.72 -25.66 -18.60
N LEU A 457 -2.16 -24.55 -18.09
CA LEU A 457 -1.89 -24.34 -16.67
C LEU A 457 -3.15 -24.53 -15.81
N TRP A 458 -4.27 -23.91 -16.21
CA TRP A 458 -5.53 -24.01 -15.47
C TRP A 458 -6.26 -25.34 -15.68
N GLN A 459 -6.10 -25.96 -16.85
CA GLN A 459 -6.56 -27.33 -17.08
C GLN A 459 -5.89 -28.33 -16.11
N GLN A 460 -4.58 -28.19 -15.89
CA GLN A 460 -3.84 -29.01 -14.93
C GLN A 460 -4.28 -28.74 -13.49
N ALA A 461 -4.45 -27.47 -13.11
CA ALA A 461 -4.98 -27.10 -11.80
C ALA A 461 -6.37 -27.71 -11.55
N ARG A 462 -7.24 -27.69 -12.57
CA ARG A 462 -8.55 -28.36 -12.54
C ARG A 462 -8.39 -29.87 -12.32
N ALA A 463 -7.50 -30.52 -13.04
CA ALA A 463 -7.26 -31.96 -12.89
C ALA A 463 -6.80 -32.32 -11.47
N ARG A 464 -5.88 -31.55 -10.89
CA ARG A 464 -5.42 -31.73 -9.50
C ARG A 464 -6.54 -31.46 -8.49
N ALA A 465 -7.37 -30.44 -8.70
CA ALA A 465 -8.55 -30.19 -7.88
C ALA A 465 -9.53 -31.39 -7.89
N THR A 466 -9.78 -31.98 -9.06
CA THR A 466 -10.63 -33.17 -9.22
C THR A 466 -10.06 -34.40 -8.51
N GLN A 467 -8.73 -34.55 -8.46
CA GLN A 467 -8.06 -35.63 -7.73
C GLN A 467 -8.24 -35.53 -6.20
N LEU A 468 -8.52 -34.34 -5.66
CA LEU A 468 -8.82 -34.16 -4.24
C LEU A 468 -10.24 -34.56 -3.87
N LEU A 469 -11.14 -34.67 -4.85
CA LEU A 469 -12.52 -35.07 -4.59
C LEU A 469 -12.64 -36.54 -4.18
N THR A 470 -13.66 -36.80 -3.36
CA THR A 470 -14.17 -38.15 -3.08
C THR A 470 -14.55 -38.88 -4.37
N ARG A 471 -14.35 -40.22 -4.39
CA ARG A 471 -14.46 -41.05 -5.60
C ARG A 471 -15.81 -40.93 -6.30
N ASP A 472 -16.88 -40.87 -5.53
CA ASP A 472 -18.25 -40.77 -6.03
C ASP A 472 -18.54 -39.41 -6.67
N VAL A 473 -18.10 -38.31 -6.05
CA VAL A 473 -18.23 -36.97 -6.66
C VAL A 473 -17.40 -36.86 -7.94
N ARG A 474 -16.20 -37.44 -7.96
CA ARG A 474 -15.35 -37.49 -9.16
C ARG A 474 -16.03 -38.21 -10.33
N GLN A 475 -16.57 -39.40 -10.09
CA GLN A 475 -17.28 -40.16 -11.12
C GLN A 475 -18.49 -39.39 -11.66
N MET A 476 -19.23 -38.68 -10.80
CA MET A 476 -20.35 -37.85 -11.24
C MET A 476 -19.91 -36.66 -12.10
N LEU A 477 -18.80 -36.01 -11.77
CA LEU A 477 -18.21 -34.94 -12.58
C LEU A 477 -17.75 -35.44 -13.96
N GLU A 478 -17.07 -36.58 -14.00
CA GLU A 478 -16.59 -37.20 -15.25
C GLU A 478 -17.75 -37.62 -16.18
N ASN A 479 -18.90 -38.03 -15.62
CA ASN A 479 -20.08 -38.40 -16.40
C ASN A 479 -20.93 -37.20 -16.86
N SER A 480 -20.67 -36.00 -16.34
CA SER A 480 -21.47 -34.79 -16.60
C SER A 480 -20.78 -33.80 -17.55
N GLY A 481 -19.51 -34.03 -17.89
CA GLY A 481 -18.72 -33.23 -18.83
C GLY A 481 -18.53 -33.96 -20.14
#